data_AF-A0A0N5C3F6-F1
#
_entry.id   AF-A0A0N5C3F6-F1
#
_cell.length_a   1.000
_cell.length_b   1.000
_cell.length_c   1.000
_cell.angle_alpha   90.00
_cell.angle_beta   90.00
_cell.angle_gamma   90.00
#
_symmetry.space_group_name_H-M   'P 1'
#
loop_
_entity.id
_entity.type
_entity.pdbx_description
1 polymer ?
#
loop_
_entity_poly.entity_id
_entity_poly.type
_entity_poly.pdbx_seq_one_letter_code
_entity_poly.pdbx_strand_id
1 'polypeptide(L)'
;MNLIVAILLSTLLYITQADDDFPSTLHLPPYPTKPNNISYYFDHEVYSLIENEKSQTIFHSDSEEKDDFYGTYHIKLYLIFEQFTNFTCLQFNNTREPVKNIGINFFVSKDDKNHVELSRNKENPTIVNLTEKVYKDPFLFRYFLAKALGFVPETQRIDKVSELNIFNDNIEEDFRKEYEESTYYFSYFFESDFDFKSAAMPNYNFSIKTPLKYPKKKVAYESTFYPYYELMMKRNYGFSFSDYKKISYMYCYNDYKEKFCNSGYSYNHGNFSTCLCPEGYAGRYCQIIKNFHHSNCPPELNIIANNPEYKEMTLRAEDNNC
;
A
#
# COMPACT_ATOMS: atom_id res chain seq x y z
N MET A 1 9.60 15.38 34.43
CA MET A 1 10.33 16.36 33.57
C MET A 1 11.44 15.69 32.74
N ASN A 2 12.20 14.74 33.29
CA ASN A 2 13.36 14.14 32.58
C ASN A 2 13.01 13.15 31.45
N LEU A 3 11.87 12.46 31.49
CA LEU A 3 11.49 11.49 30.45
C LEU A 3 11.02 12.16 29.14
N ILE A 4 10.23 13.22 29.25
CA ILE A 4 9.75 13.99 28.09
C ILE A 4 10.91 14.70 27.40
N VAL A 5 11.84 15.25 28.19
CA VAL A 5 13.08 15.85 27.67
C VAL A 5 13.95 14.80 26.98
N ALA A 6 14.04 13.57 27.52
CA ALA A 6 14.78 12.49 26.89
C ALA A 6 14.14 12.00 25.56
N ILE A 7 12.81 11.92 25.48
CA ILE A 7 12.08 11.55 24.25
C ILE A 7 12.19 12.65 23.19
N LEU A 8 12.12 13.92 23.60
CA LEU A 8 12.30 15.07 22.71
C LEU A 8 13.75 15.19 22.23
N LEU A 9 14.73 14.94 23.09
CA LEU A 9 16.14 14.91 22.69
C LEU A 9 16.44 13.70 21.81
N SER A 10 15.85 12.53 22.05
CA SER A 10 16.04 11.37 21.17
C SER A 10 15.41 11.62 19.81
N THR A 11 14.21 12.23 19.72
CA THR A 11 13.59 12.60 18.45
C THR A 11 14.35 13.72 17.74
N LEU A 12 14.86 14.74 18.45
CA LEU A 12 15.69 15.78 17.83
C LEU A 12 17.06 15.26 17.37
N LEU A 13 17.72 14.41 18.15
CA LEU A 13 18.97 13.74 17.75
C LEU A 13 18.75 12.80 16.56
N TYR A 14 17.58 12.14 16.50
CA TYR A 14 17.20 11.28 15.38
C TYR A 14 16.95 12.08 14.10
N ILE A 15 16.32 13.25 14.20
CA ILE A 15 16.12 14.16 13.07
C ILE A 15 17.45 14.74 12.58
N THR A 16 18.37 15.10 13.48
CA THR A 16 19.67 15.69 13.09
C THR A 16 20.69 14.67 12.59
N GLN A 17 20.61 13.40 13.00
CA GLN A 17 21.41 12.31 12.39
C GLN A 17 20.83 11.81 11.06
N ALA A 18 19.54 12.03 10.80
CA ALA A 18 18.92 11.65 9.54
C ALA A 18 19.38 12.53 8.36
N ASP A 19 19.87 13.75 8.57
CA ASP A 19 20.24 14.63 7.45
C ASP A 19 21.66 14.38 6.90
N ASP A 20 22.58 13.81 7.70
CA ASP A 20 24.02 13.75 7.34
C ASP A 20 24.59 12.34 7.08
N ASP A 21 23.86 11.25 7.35
CA ASP A 21 24.39 9.88 7.23
C ASP A 21 23.38 8.86 6.64
N PHE A 22 22.59 9.23 5.61
CA PHE A 22 21.80 8.22 4.87
C PHE A 22 22.71 7.31 4.01
N PRO A 23 22.85 6.02 4.34
CA PRO A 23 23.54 5.07 3.46
C PRO A 23 22.64 4.84 2.24
N SER A 24 23.14 5.21 1.06
CA SER A 24 22.53 5.01 -0.27
C SER A 24 21.00 4.96 -0.26
N THR A 25 20.35 6.13 -0.34
CA THR A 25 18.92 6.22 -0.59
C THR A 25 18.55 5.24 -1.71
N LEU A 26 17.62 4.33 -1.45
CA LEU A 26 17.04 3.53 -2.52
C LEU A 26 16.54 4.54 -3.55
N HIS A 27 17.18 4.58 -4.72
CA HIS A 27 16.80 5.50 -5.77
C HIS A 27 15.41 5.11 -6.24
N LEU A 28 14.42 5.91 -5.84
CA LEU A 28 13.08 5.80 -6.38
C LEU A 28 13.16 5.97 -7.90
N PRO A 29 12.37 5.21 -8.68
CA PRO A 29 12.24 5.48 -10.11
C PRO A 29 11.92 6.95 -10.34
N PRO A 30 12.62 7.68 -11.22
CA PRO A 30 12.38 9.11 -11.41
C PRO A 30 11.15 9.36 -12.30
N TYR A 31 10.02 8.77 -11.92
CA TYR A 31 8.77 8.84 -12.66
C TYR A 31 8.32 10.29 -12.83
N PRO A 32 7.86 10.67 -14.02
CA PRO A 32 7.28 11.99 -14.24
C PRO A 32 5.98 12.17 -13.45
N THR A 33 5.72 13.41 -13.03
CA THR A 33 4.47 13.83 -12.40
C THR A 33 3.65 14.70 -13.36
N LYS A 34 2.38 14.94 -13.04
CA LYS A 34 1.49 15.91 -13.73
C LYS A 34 2.24 17.20 -14.11
N PRO A 35 2.09 17.70 -15.34
CA PRO A 35 1.14 17.25 -16.38
C PRO A 35 1.65 16.08 -17.26
N ASN A 36 2.81 15.51 -16.96
CA ASN A 36 3.39 14.41 -17.74
C ASN A 36 2.89 13.06 -17.23
N ASN A 37 2.76 12.11 -18.15
CA ASN A 37 2.33 10.74 -17.85
C ASN A 37 3.53 9.80 -17.70
N ILE A 38 3.40 8.83 -16.80
CA ILE A 38 4.21 7.62 -16.76
C ILE A 38 3.70 6.71 -17.89
N SER A 39 4.53 6.51 -18.92
CA SER A 39 4.23 5.53 -19.95
C SER A 39 4.33 4.12 -19.37
N TYR A 40 3.37 3.26 -19.71
CA TYR A 40 3.47 1.83 -19.40
C TYR A 40 3.07 0.97 -20.60
N TYR A 41 3.68 -0.21 -20.70
CA TYR A 41 3.44 -1.19 -21.74
C TYR A 41 3.17 -2.56 -21.14
N PHE A 42 2.11 -3.22 -21.60
CA PHE A 42 1.88 -4.65 -21.39
C PHE A 42 2.30 -5.41 -22.65
N ASP A 43 3.11 -6.45 -22.49
CA ASP A 43 3.42 -7.38 -23.57
C ASP A 43 2.14 -8.06 -24.08
N HIS A 44 2.13 -8.47 -25.36
CA HIS A 44 0.99 -9.15 -25.97
C HIS A 44 0.57 -10.40 -25.18
N GLU A 45 1.55 -11.14 -24.63
CA GLU A 45 1.24 -12.31 -23.79
C GLU A 45 0.50 -11.89 -22.52
N VAL A 46 0.94 -10.79 -21.88
CA VAL A 46 0.25 -10.23 -20.71
C VAL A 46 -1.18 -9.79 -21.08
N TYR A 47 -1.36 -9.08 -22.19
CA TYR A 47 -2.69 -8.70 -22.68
C TYR A 47 -3.61 -9.91 -22.84
N SER A 48 -3.11 -10.99 -23.44
CA SER A 48 -3.91 -12.20 -23.64
C SER A 48 -4.32 -12.87 -22.31
N LEU A 49 -3.49 -12.80 -21.28
CA LEU A 49 -3.83 -13.29 -19.94
C LEU A 49 -4.90 -12.41 -19.29
N ILE A 50 -4.73 -11.09 -19.31
CA ILE A 50 -5.61 -10.17 -18.58
C ILE A 50 -7.00 -9.98 -19.23
N GLU A 51 -7.11 -10.17 -20.55
CA GLU A 51 -8.38 -10.09 -21.27
C GLU A 51 -9.21 -11.38 -21.14
N ASN A 52 -8.56 -12.54 -21.15
CA ASN A 52 -9.25 -13.83 -21.12
C ASN A 52 -9.70 -14.27 -19.72
N GLU A 53 -9.14 -13.67 -18.66
CA GLU A 53 -9.56 -13.96 -17.29
C GLU A 53 -10.83 -13.18 -16.91
N LYS A 54 -11.93 -13.92 -16.72
CA LYS A 54 -13.00 -13.46 -15.82
C LYS A 54 -12.37 -13.41 -14.43
N SER A 55 -12.46 -12.28 -13.73
CA SER A 55 -11.92 -12.13 -12.38
C SER A 55 -12.33 -13.30 -11.47
N GLN A 56 -11.49 -14.34 -11.36
CA GLN A 56 -11.71 -15.46 -10.45
C GLN A 56 -11.20 -15.06 -9.08
N THR A 57 -11.89 -14.12 -8.47
CA THR A 57 -11.75 -13.90 -7.04
C THR A 57 -12.46 -15.06 -6.37
N ILE A 58 -11.69 -16.13 -6.11
CA ILE A 58 -12.13 -17.24 -5.26
C ILE A 58 -12.32 -16.64 -3.87
N PHE A 59 -13.52 -16.14 -3.62
CA PHE A 59 -13.98 -15.84 -2.28
C PHE A 59 -14.05 -17.18 -1.53
N HIS A 60 -13.25 -17.32 -0.48
CA HIS A 60 -13.65 -18.20 0.61
C HIS A 60 -14.91 -17.58 1.21
N SER A 61 -16.05 -18.17 0.88
CA SER A 61 -17.39 -17.71 1.17
C SER A 61 -17.76 -17.94 2.63
N ASP A 62 -17.36 -17.03 3.52
CA ASP A 62 -17.86 -16.99 4.91
C ASP A 62 -18.50 -15.64 5.27
N SER A 63 -18.82 -14.78 4.29
CA SER A 63 -19.48 -13.49 4.57
C SER A 63 -20.46 -13.10 3.47
N GLU A 64 -21.69 -12.77 3.86
CA GLU A 64 -22.84 -12.42 3.02
C GLU A 64 -22.75 -11.05 2.29
N GLU A 65 -21.65 -10.30 2.44
CA GLU A 65 -21.42 -9.10 1.65
C GLU A 65 -20.81 -9.47 0.29
N LYS A 66 -21.70 -9.61 -0.69
CA LYS A 66 -21.34 -9.54 -2.11
C LYS A 66 -20.83 -8.13 -2.43
N ASP A 67 -19.53 -7.93 -2.32
CA ASP A 67 -18.90 -6.79 -3.00
C ASP A 67 -18.87 -7.12 -4.50
N ASP A 68 -20.03 -6.94 -5.14
CA ASP A 68 -20.35 -7.24 -6.54
C ASP A 68 -19.66 -6.22 -7.46
N PHE A 69 -18.33 -6.16 -7.44
CA PHE A 69 -17.57 -5.46 -8.48
C PHE A 69 -17.48 -6.34 -9.73
N TYR A 70 -18.57 -6.38 -10.51
CA TYR A 70 -18.66 -7.05 -11.80
C TYR A 70 -17.83 -6.31 -12.86
N GLY A 71 -16.58 -6.72 -13.05
CA GLY A 71 -15.72 -6.25 -14.15
C GLY A 71 -14.68 -7.31 -14.55
N THR A 72 -14.27 -7.33 -15.82
CA THR A 72 -13.16 -8.18 -16.28
C THR A 72 -11.87 -7.76 -15.58
N TYR A 73 -10.90 -8.67 -15.47
CA TYR A 73 -9.63 -8.38 -14.81
C TYR A 73 -8.90 -7.17 -15.42
N HIS A 74 -8.88 -7.10 -16.75
CA HIS A 74 -8.41 -5.93 -17.50
C HIS A 74 -9.05 -4.60 -17.03
N ILE A 75 -10.37 -4.56 -16.82
CA ILE A 75 -11.07 -3.36 -16.33
C ILE A 75 -10.58 -3.00 -14.92
N LYS A 76 -10.37 -3.98 -14.04
CA LYS A 76 -9.85 -3.74 -12.69
C LYS A 76 -8.44 -3.12 -12.71
N LEU A 77 -7.55 -3.62 -13.58
CA LEU A 77 -6.22 -3.04 -13.73
C LEU A 77 -6.26 -1.59 -14.22
N TYR A 78 -7.09 -1.32 -15.23
CA TYR A 78 -7.27 0.02 -15.75
C TYR A 78 -7.74 0.99 -14.66
N LEU A 79 -8.71 0.57 -13.84
CA LEU A 79 -9.23 1.37 -12.73
C LEU A 79 -8.16 1.65 -11.66
N ILE A 80 -7.25 0.71 -11.38
CA ILE A 80 -6.12 0.96 -10.47
C ILE A 80 -5.29 2.14 -10.99
N PHE A 81 -4.92 2.14 -12.27
CA PHE A 81 -4.15 3.22 -12.88
C PHE A 81 -4.91 4.55 -12.92
N GLU A 82 -6.22 4.54 -13.15
CA GLU A 82 -7.05 5.74 -13.11
C GLU A 82 -7.11 6.37 -11.71
N GLN A 83 -7.20 5.55 -10.65
CA GLN A 83 -7.27 6.05 -9.28
C GLN A 83 -6.05 6.89 -8.90
N PHE A 84 -4.85 6.59 -9.40
CA PHE A 84 -3.67 7.43 -9.16
C PHE A 84 -3.88 8.88 -9.59
N THR A 85 -4.63 9.11 -10.68
CA THR A 85 -4.93 10.46 -11.16
C THR A 85 -5.81 11.23 -10.18
N ASN A 86 -6.63 10.54 -9.39
CA ASN A 86 -7.55 11.17 -8.44
C ASN A 86 -6.94 11.39 -7.05
N PHE A 87 -5.97 10.55 -6.67
CA PHE A 87 -5.39 10.55 -5.32
C PHE A 87 -3.93 11.03 -5.29
N THR A 88 -3.26 11.16 -6.44
CA THR A 88 -1.83 11.52 -6.51
C THR A 88 -1.52 12.43 -7.70
N CYS A 89 -0.28 12.92 -7.77
CA CYS A 89 0.26 13.62 -8.93
C CYS A 89 0.73 12.68 -10.05
N LEU A 90 0.64 11.36 -9.87
CA LEU A 90 1.00 10.40 -10.91
C LEU A 90 -0.17 10.21 -11.87
N GLN A 91 0.15 10.06 -13.15
CA GLN A 91 -0.79 9.71 -14.20
C GLN A 91 -0.14 8.68 -15.11
N PHE A 92 -0.91 7.75 -15.63
CA PHE A 92 -0.41 6.64 -16.42
C PHE A 92 -1.01 6.68 -17.81
N ASN A 93 -0.18 6.40 -18.82
CA ASN A 93 -0.64 6.27 -20.19
C ASN A 93 -0.09 4.99 -20.82
N ASN A 94 -0.99 4.21 -21.39
CA ASN A 94 -0.66 2.96 -22.05
C ASN A 94 0.03 3.22 -23.40
N THR A 95 1.07 2.48 -23.73
CA THR A 95 1.75 2.50 -25.02
C THR A 95 1.59 1.17 -25.76
N ARG A 96 1.61 1.22 -27.09
CA ARG A 96 1.53 0.01 -27.94
C ARG A 96 2.85 -0.74 -28.06
N GLU A 97 3.95 -0.07 -27.76
CA GLU A 97 5.31 -0.59 -27.86
C GLU A 97 6.01 -0.46 -26.51
N PRO A 98 7.02 -1.31 -26.23
CA PRO A 98 7.83 -1.20 -25.03
C PRO A 98 8.39 0.20 -24.82
N VAL A 99 8.26 0.71 -23.60
CA VAL A 99 8.82 1.99 -23.20
C VAL A 99 10.35 1.87 -23.16
N LYS A 100 11.05 2.79 -23.83
CA LYS A 100 12.53 2.79 -23.90
C LYS A 100 13.18 3.65 -22.83
N ASN A 101 12.49 4.70 -22.38
CA ASN A 101 12.95 5.63 -21.36
C ASN A 101 12.19 5.37 -20.05
N ILE A 102 12.16 6.32 -19.12
CA ILE A 102 11.37 6.22 -17.89
C ILE A 102 9.91 5.85 -18.16
N GLY A 103 9.44 4.82 -17.45
CA GLY A 103 8.14 4.20 -17.58
C GLY A 103 8.17 2.79 -17.02
N ILE A 104 7.16 1.96 -17.34
CA ILE A 104 7.04 0.60 -16.82
C ILE A 104 6.74 -0.37 -17.95
N ASN A 105 7.53 -1.43 -18.10
CA ASN A 105 7.24 -2.52 -19.02
C ASN A 105 6.87 -3.79 -18.24
N PHE A 106 5.75 -4.39 -18.58
CA PHE A 106 5.22 -5.61 -17.98
C PHE A 106 5.33 -6.78 -18.96
N PHE A 107 6.02 -7.84 -18.56
CA PHE A 107 6.23 -9.05 -19.35
C PHE A 107 5.86 -10.30 -18.55
N VAL A 108 5.54 -11.38 -19.27
CA VAL A 108 5.47 -12.72 -18.69
C VAL A 108 6.88 -13.24 -18.46
N SER A 109 7.10 -13.79 -17.27
CA SER A 109 8.39 -14.32 -16.87
C SER A 109 8.71 -15.62 -17.60
N LYS A 110 9.96 -15.75 -18.07
CA LYS A 110 10.47 -16.93 -18.79
C LYS A 110 11.16 -17.95 -17.87
N ASP A 111 11.54 -17.55 -16.66
CA ASP A 111 12.22 -18.40 -15.67
C ASP A 111 11.28 -18.86 -14.54
N ASP A 112 9.98 -18.60 -14.70
CA ASP A 112 8.92 -18.85 -13.70
C ASP A 112 9.19 -18.16 -12.35
N LYS A 113 9.93 -17.04 -12.36
CA LYS A 113 10.17 -16.19 -11.18
C LYS A 113 9.64 -14.78 -11.38
N ASN A 114 9.26 -14.15 -10.27
CA ASN A 114 8.77 -12.77 -10.27
C ASN A 114 9.93 -11.82 -9.98
N HIS A 115 10.20 -10.87 -10.89
CA HIS A 115 11.26 -9.89 -10.77
C HIS A 115 10.73 -8.49 -11.06
N VAL A 116 11.11 -7.54 -10.20
CA VAL A 116 10.85 -6.11 -10.40
C VAL A 116 12.18 -5.38 -10.36
N GLU A 117 12.61 -4.88 -11.52
CA GLU A 117 13.82 -4.09 -11.66
C GLU A 117 13.44 -2.62 -11.78
N LEU A 118 13.72 -1.85 -10.72
CA LEU A 118 13.40 -0.43 -10.67
C LEU A 118 14.31 0.37 -11.59
N SER A 119 13.70 1.30 -12.32
CA SER A 119 14.43 2.35 -13.00
C SER A 119 15.27 3.16 -12.01
N ARG A 120 16.51 3.48 -12.40
CA ARG A 120 17.44 4.30 -11.60
C ARG A 120 17.66 5.69 -12.19
N ASN A 121 17.20 5.93 -13.42
CA ASN A 121 17.40 7.18 -14.15
C ASN A 121 16.34 7.35 -15.24
N LYS A 122 16.31 8.51 -15.90
CA LYS A 122 15.28 8.82 -16.91
C LYS A 122 15.43 8.05 -18.23
N GLU A 123 16.55 7.36 -18.42
CA GLU A 123 16.93 6.70 -19.67
C GLU A 123 16.50 5.23 -19.71
N ASN A 124 16.11 4.65 -18.57
CA ASN A 124 15.75 3.24 -18.48
C ASN A 124 14.37 3.08 -17.84
N PRO A 125 13.52 2.18 -18.35
CA PRO A 125 12.23 1.85 -17.75
C PRO A 125 12.42 0.95 -16.52
N THR A 126 11.39 0.90 -15.67
CA THR A 126 11.20 -0.19 -14.71
C THR A 126 10.73 -1.43 -15.47
N ILE A 127 11.34 -2.58 -15.20
CA ILE A 127 10.99 -3.87 -15.83
C ILE A 127 10.29 -4.75 -14.81
N VAL A 128 9.10 -5.23 -15.17
CA VAL A 128 8.25 -6.08 -14.35
C VAL A 128 8.05 -7.42 -15.08
N ASN A 129 8.83 -8.42 -14.70
CA ASN A 129 8.73 -9.78 -15.24
C ASN A 129 8.00 -10.66 -14.22
N LEU A 130 6.77 -11.08 -14.50
CA LEU A 130 5.94 -11.80 -13.54
C LEU A 130 5.43 -13.11 -14.13
N THR A 131 5.26 -14.11 -13.27
CA THR A 131 4.64 -15.39 -13.64
C THR A 131 3.19 -15.20 -14.07
N GLU A 132 2.66 -16.11 -14.90
CA GLU A 132 1.25 -16.07 -15.29
C GLU A 132 0.30 -16.03 -14.08
N LYS A 133 0.66 -16.76 -13.01
CA LYS A 133 -0.11 -16.80 -11.75
C LYS A 133 -0.36 -15.40 -11.21
N VAL A 134 0.63 -14.51 -11.27
CA VAL A 134 0.50 -13.15 -10.79
C VAL A 134 -0.42 -12.32 -11.69
N TYR A 135 -0.34 -12.48 -13.02
CA TYR A 135 -1.25 -11.78 -13.94
C TYR A 135 -2.69 -12.29 -13.88
N LYS A 136 -2.94 -13.48 -13.33
CA LYS A 136 -4.28 -14.03 -13.10
C LYS A 136 -4.86 -13.66 -11.73
N ASP A 137 -4.07 -13.03 -10.85
CA ASP A 137 -4.47 -12.69 -9.48
C ASP A 137 -4.27 -11.17 -9.19
N PRO A 138 -5.35 -10.40 -9.03
CA PRO A 138 -5.25 -8.95 -8.83
C PRO A 138 -4.55 -8.57 -7.53
N PHE A 139 -4.63 -9.41 -6.49
CA PHE A 139 -3.96 -9.17 -5.22
C PHE A 139 -2.46 -9.35 -5.33
N LEU A 140 -2.00 -10.29 -6.15
CA LEU A 140 -0.57 -10.45 -6.42
C LEU A 140 -0.09 -9.35 -7.38
N PHE A 141 -0.85 -9.04 -8.43
CA PHE A 141 -0.46 -7.98 -9.35
C PHE A 141 -0.31 -6.62 -8.66
N ARG A 142 -1.27 -6.20 -7.81
CA ARG A 142 -1.16 -4.93 -7.07
C ARG A 142 0.10 -4.87 -6.20
N TYR A 143 0.52 -6.00 -5.62
CA TYR A 143 1.74 -6.10 -4.81
C TYR A 143 2.99 -5.81 -5.63
N PHE A 144 3.10 -6.43 -6.81
CA PHE A 144 4.24 -6.17 -7.70
C PHE A 144 4.17 -4.79 -8.36
N LEU A 145 2.98 -4.25 -8.60
CA LEU A 145 2.81 -2.86 -9.03
C LEU A 145 3.28 -1.89 -7.95
N ALA A 146 2.95 -2.12 -6.67
CA ALA A 146 3.47 -1.30 -5.57
C ALA A 146 5.00 -1.35 -5.52
N LYS A 147 5.61 -2.54 -5.64
CA LYS A 147 7.05 -2.69 -5.76
C LYS A 147 7.60 -1.89 -6.95
N ALA A 148 6.97 -1.94 -8.12
CA ALA A 148 7.38 -1.18 -9.30
C ALA A 148 7.31 0.36 -9.10
N LEU A 149 6.49 0.81 -8.14
CA LEU A 149 6.42 2.20 -7.68
C LEU A 149 7.44 2.51 -6.57
N GLY A 150 8.37 1.60 -6.28
CA GLY A 150 9.42 1.77 -5.27
C GLY A 150 8.96 1.48 -3.84
N PHE A 151 7.77 0.89 -3.64
CA PHE A 151 7.35 0.49 -2.30
C PHE A 151 8.19 -0.69 -1.82
N VAL A 152 8.54 -0.60 -0.56
CA VAL A 152 9.06 -1.71 0.23
C VAL A 152 7.85 -2.40 0.86
N PRO A 153 7.75 -3.74 0.79
CA PRO A 153 6.68 -4.48 1.42
C PRO A 153 6.46 -4.10 2.89
N GLU A 154 5.21 -4.04 3.35
CA GLU A 154 4.91 -3.74 4.76
C GLU A 154 5.57 -4.78 5.69
N THR A 155 5.67 -6.04 5.25
CA THR A 155 6.41 -7.13 5.92
C THR A 155 7.92 -6.92 6.05
N GLN A 156 8.49 -5.89 5.41
CA GLN A 156 9.89 -5.51 5.52
C GLN A 156 10.10 -4.22 6.33
N ARG A 157 9.04 -3.57 6.84
CA ARG A 157 9.21 -2.38 7.66
C ARG A 157 9.98 -2.68 8.95
N ILE A 158 10.69 -1.68 9.44
CA ILE A 158 11.48 -1.75 10.69
C ILE A 158 10.61 -1.85 11.95
N ASP A 159 9.36 -1.39 11.88
CA ASP A 159 8.39 -1.44 12.98
C ASP A 159 7.50 -2.69 12.93
N LYS A 160 7.67 -3.58 11.93
CA LYS A 160 6.78 -4.74 11.75
C LYS A 160 6.72 -5.69 12.95
N VAL A 161 7.74 -5.70 13.82
CA VAL A 161 7.81 -6.62 14.96
C VAL A 161 6.73 -6.34 16.02
N SER A 162 6.19 -5.12 16.08
CA SER A 162 5.01 -4.81 16.89
C SER A 162 3.70 -5.25 16.23
N GLU A 163 3.72 -5.52 14.93
CA GLU A 163 2.51 -5.66 14.09
C GLU A 163 2.29 -7.08 13.59
N LEU A 164 3.37 -7.86 13.37
CA LEU A 164 3.35 -9.16 12.74
C LEU A 164 4.12 -10.23 13.53
N ASN A 165 3.54 -11.43 13.57
CA ASN A 165 4.23 -12.66 13.91
C ASN A 165 4.56 -13.42 12.61
N ILE A 166 5.84 -13.46 12.22
CA ILE A 166 6.32 -14.14 11.00
C ILE A 166 6.67 -15.61 11.30
N PHE A 167 6.14 -16.55 10.52
CA PHE A 167 6.43 -17.98 10.61
C PHE A 167 7.49 -18.40 9.57
N ASN A 168 8.76 -18.07 9.83
CA ASN A 168 9.88 -18.32 8.90
C ASN A 168 10.01 -19.78 8.42
N ASP A 169 9.59 -20.74 9.23
CA ASP A 169 9.61 -22.16 8.85
C ASP A 169 8.61 -22.49 7.73
N ASN A 170 7.56 -21.68 7.59
CA ASN A 170 6.51 -21.84 6.59
C ASN A 170 6.86 -21.20 5.25
N ILE A 171 7.86 -20.32 5.18
CA ILE A 171 8.13 -19.48 4.01
C ILE A 171 9.17 -20.13 3.11
N GLU A 172 8.87 -20.27 1.82
CA GLU A 172 9.81 -20.77 0.81
C GLU A 172 11.13 -19.99 0.83
N GLU A 173 12.25 -20.70 0.69
CA GLU A 173 13.60 -20.12 0.87
C GLU A 173 13.82 -18.90 -0.03
N ASP A 174 13.41 -19.01 -1.30
CA ASP A 174 13.53 -17.94 -2.31
C ASP A 174 12.75 -16.67 -1.94
N PHE A 175 11.78 -16.74 -1.02
CA PHE A 175 10.92 -15.63 -0.61
C PHE A 175 11.21 -15.09 0.79
N ARG A 176 12.15 -15.67 1.54
CA ARG A 176 12.51 -15.19 2.88
C ARG A 176 12.86 -13.70 2.92
N LYS A 177 13.55 -13.24 1.88
CA LYS A 177 13.92 -11.82 1.75
C LYS A 177 12.71 -10.89 1.82
N GLU A 178 11.56 -11.27 1.29
CA GLU A 178 10.31 -10.47 1.32
C GLU A 178 9.75 -10.28 2.75
N TYR A 179 10.28 -11.03 3.72
CA TYR A 179 9.92 -10.99 5.13
C TYR A 179 11.09 -10.60 6.05
N GLU A 180 12.28 -10.36 5.50
CA GLU A 180 13.41 -9.82 6.24
C GLU A 180 13.18 -8.34 6.55
N GLU A 181 13.64 -7.88 7.71
CA GLU A 181 13.53 -6.47 8.05
C GLU A 181 14.44 -5.66 7.12
N SER A 182 13.93 -4.55 6.60
CA SER A 182 14.74 -3.67 5.78
C SER A 182 15.81 -3.02 6.63
N THR A 183 17.05 -3.07 6.16
CA THR A 183 18.16 -2.33 6.78
C THR A 183 18.15 -0.85 6.44
N TYR A 184 17.23 -0.41 5.57
CA TYR A 184 17.11 0.97 5.13
C TYR A 184 15.95 1.65 5.84
N TYR A 185 16.19 2.88 6.27
CA TYR A 185 15.15 3.75 6.79
C TYR A 185 14.50 4.50 5.62
N PHE A 186 13.22 4.22 5.37
CA PHE A 186 12.46 4.94 4.36
C PHE A 186 11.64 6.02 5.03
N SER A 187 11.90 7.29 4.72
CA SER A 187 11.19 8.40 5.34
C SER A 187 9.67 8.33 5.14
N TYR A 188 9.21 7.75 4.01
CA TYR A 188 7.77 7.59 3.75
C TYR A 188 7.09 6.57 4.69
N PHE A 189 7.83 5.72 5.39
CA PHE A 189 7.24 4.84 6.42
C PHE A 189 6.62 5.62 7.57
N PHE A 190 7.05 6.85 7.81
CA PHE A 190 6.56 7.72 8.89
C PHE A 190 5.37 8.58 8.47
N GLU A 191 4.97 8.48 7.20
CA GLU A 191 3.77 9.14 6.69
C GLU A 191 2.49 8.38 7.05
N SER A 192 2.59 7.11 7.45
CA SER A 192 1.46 6.35 7.98
C SER A 192 1.91 5.32 9.01
N ASP A 193 1.00 4.93 9.88
CA ASP A 193 1.13 3.70 10.66
C ASP A 193 1.21 2.47 9.74
N PHE A 194 1.51 1.33 10.34
CA PHE A 194 1.54 0.04 9.65
C PHE A 194 0.17 -0.26 9.01
N ASP A 195 0.15 -0.59 7.72
CA ASP A 195 -1.09 -0.72 6.98
C ASP A 195 -1.34 -2.13 6.44
N PHE A 196 -2.16 -2.88 7.18
CA PHE A 196 -2.62 -4.23 6.79
C PHE A 196 -3.44 -4.26 5.49
N LYS A 197 -3.97 -3.12 5.00
CA LYS A 197 -4.70 -3.01 3.72
C LYS A 197 -3.80 -2.57 2.55
N SER A 198 -2.54 -2.26 2.81
CA SER A 198 -1.61 -1.75 1.80
C SER A 198 -1.54 -2.67 0.58
N ALA A 199 -1.38 -2.08 -0.61
CA ALA A 199 -1.02 -2.79 -1.83
C ALA A 199 0.35 -3.47 -1.70
N ALA A 200 1.27 -2.93 -0.90
CA ALA A 200 2.57 -3.53 -0.61
C ALA A 200 2.53 -4.53 0.56
N MET A 201 1.34 -4.87 1.08
CA MET A 201 1.19 -6.00 2.00
C MET A 201 0.95 -7.28 1.18
N PRO A 202 1.85 -8.28 1.22
CA PRO A 202 1.58 -9.56 0.57
C PRO A 202 0.40 -10.25 1.26
N ASN A 203 -0.21 -11.27 0.64
CA ASN A 203 -1.22 -12.07 1.33
C ASN A 203 -0.56 -12.92 2.44
N TYR A 204 -1.28 -13.23 3.52
CA TYR A 204 -0.78 -14.10 4.59
C TYR A 204 -0.38 -15.50 4.12
N ASN A 205 -0.84 -15.96 2.96
CA ASN A 205 -0.46 -17.24 2.36
C ASN A 205 0.62 -17.11 1.26
N PHE A 206 1.18 -15.92 1.05
CA PHE A 206 2.20 -15.68 0.03
C PHE A 206 3.43 -16.55 0.30
N SER A 207 3.83 -17.30 -0.73
CA SER A 207 5.05 -18.11 -0.75
C SER A 207 5.23 -19.09 0.43
N ILE A 208 4.15 -19.72 0.86
CA ILE A 208 4.20 -20.81 1.83
C ILE A 208 4.73 -22.11 1.20
N LYS A 209 5.64 -22.81 1.91
CA LYS A 209 6.23 -24.09 1.47
C LYS A 209 5.15 -25.14 1.23
N THR A 210 5.30 -25.91 0.15
CA THR A 210 4.46 -27.08 -0.13
C THR A 210 5.32 -28.33 -0.36
N PRO A 211 5.09 -29.46 0.35
CA PRO A 211 4.16 -29.65 1.46
C PRO A 211 4.70 -29.06 2.77
N LEU A 212 3.81 -28.50 3.58
CA LEU A 212 4.15 -28.04 4.94
C LEU A 212 4.54 -29.24 5.80
N LYS A 213 5.81 -29.31 6.20
CA LYS A 213 6.38 -30.40 7.00
C LYS A 213 6.02 -30.27 8.49
N TYR A 214 4.76 -29.96 8.82
CA TYR A 214 4.20 -29.44 10.10
C TYR A 214 4.26 -27.91 10.21
N PRO A 215 3.09 -27.22 10.18
CA PRO A 215 2.54 -26.70 11.43
C PRO A 215 0.99 -26.74 11.53
N LYS A 216 0.50 -26.37 12.72
CA LYS A 216 -0.93 -26.16 13.02
C LYS A 216 -1.58 -25.00 12.24
N LYS A 217 -0.79 -24.10 11.61
CA LYS A 217 -1.28 -22.94 10.83
C LYS A 217 -0.60 -22.90 9.45
N LYS A 218 -1.39 -22.75 8.38
CA LYS A 218 -0.93 -22.74 6.97
C LYS A 218 -0.77 -21.30 6.43
N VAL A 219 0.01 -20.48 7.13
CA VAL A 219 0.21 -19.05 6.80
C VAL A 219 1.67 -18.66 6.98
N ALA A 220 2.16 -17.69 6.21
CA ALA A 220 3.50 -17.11 6.31
C ALA A 220 3.62 -16.19 7.53
N TYR A 221 2.54 -15.51 7.92
CA TYR A 221 2.50 -14.64 9.09
C TYR A 221 1.06 -14.44 9.59
N GLU A 222 0.91 -13.83 10.76
CA GLU A 222 -0.34 -13.30 11.29
C GLU A 222 -0.13 -11.97 12.00
N SER A 223 -1.18 -11.16 12.15
CA SER A 223 -1.11 -9.96 12.97
C SER A 223 -0.86 -10.30 14.44
N THR A 224 -0.12 -9.46 15.16
CA THR A 224 0.01 -9.52 16.63
C THR A 224 -1.33 -9.34 17.33
N PHE A 225 -2.28 -8.65 16.69
CA PHE A 225 -3.65 -8.45 17.13
C PHE A 225 -4.62 -9.41 16.42
N TYR A 226 -4.19 -10.65 16.13
CA TYR A 226 -5.09 -11.67 15.59
C TYR A 226 -6.36 -11.83 16.49
N PRO A 227 -7.57 -11.95 15.91
CA PRO A 227 -7.90 -12.07 14.48
C PRO A 227 -8.27 -10.74 13.79
N TYR A 228 -8.15 -9.59 14.46
CA TYR A 228 -8.82 -8.35 14.05
C TYR A 228 -8.42 -7.84 12.65
N TYR A 229 -7.13 -7.93 12.29
CA TYR A 229 -6.62 -7.42 11.00
C TYR A 229 -6.65 -8.44 9.86
N GLU A 230 -6.96 -9.71 10.12
CA GLU A 230 -6.91 -10.77 9.10
C GLU A 230 -7.96 -10.58 8.00
N LEU A 231 -9.12 -10.01 8.35
CA LEU A 231 -10.16 -9.66 7.38
C LEU A 231 -9.75 -8.47 6.51
N MET A 232 -8.95 -7.53 7.04
CA MET A 232 -8.46 -6.38 6.29
C MET A 232 -7.49 -6.82 5.19
N MET A 233 -6.67 -7.84 5.44
CA MET A 233 -5.74 -8.41 4.45
C MET A 233 -6.44 -9.22 3.35
N LYS A 234 -7.68 -9.67 3.57
CA LYS A 234 -8.45 -10.47 2.60
C LYS A 234 -9.26 -9.62 1.60
N ARG A 235 -9.51 -8.33 1.89
CA ARG A 235 -10.55 -7.52 1.22
C ARG A 235 -10.03 -6.19 0.67
N ASN A 236 -9.04 -6.18 -0.22
CA ASN A 236 -8.71 -4.98 -0.99
C ASN A 236 -7.93 -5.26 -2.30
N TYR A 237 -8.52 -4.97 -3.45
CA TYR A 237 -7.86 -5.08 -4.75
C TYR A 237 -7.01 -3.86 -5.11
N GLY A 238 -7.27 -2.72 -4.46
CA GLY A 238 -6.64 -1.44 -4.77
C GLY A 238 -5.52 -1.05 -3.82
N PHE A 239 -5.07 0.18 -4.00
CA PHE A 239 -4.17 0.88 -3.09
C PHE A 239 -5.01 1.52 -1.98
N SER A 240 -4.51 1.47 -0.75
CA SER A 240 -5.16 2.08 0.40
C SER A 240 -4.97 3.60 0.40
N PHE A 241 -5.70 4.28 1.28
CA PHE A 241 -5.47 5.71 1.53
C PHE A 241 -4.02 6.00 1.97
N SER A 242 -3.45 5.14 2.83
CA SER A 242 -2.07 5.26 3.30
C SER A 242 -1.07 5.02 2.17
N ASP A 243 -1.37 4.13 1.22
CA ASP A 243 -0.52 3.96 0.05
C ASP A 243 -0.48 5.24 -0.81
N TYR A 244 -1.64 5.84 -1.11
CA TYR A 244 -1.67 7.08 -1.87
C TYR A 244 -0.99 8.24 -1.14
N LYS A 245 -1.08 8.28 0.20
CA LYS A 245 -0.33 9.23 1.02
C LYS A 245 1.19 9.05 0.85
N LYS A 246 1.68 7.81 0.96
CA LYS A 246 3.10 7.46 0.75
C LYS A 246 3.55 7.80 -0.68
N ILE A 247 2.78 7.45 -1.72
CA ILE A 247 3.07 7.81 -3.11
C ILE A 247 3.17 9.33 -3.27
N SER A 248 2.24 10.06 -2.65
CA SER A 248 2.23 11.51 -2.71
C SER A 248 3.47 12.10 -2.05
N TYR A 249 3.90 11.57 -0.91
CA TYR A 249 5.16 11.95 -0.28
C TYR A 249 6.37 11.63 -1.17
N MET A 250 6.41 10.44 -1.77
CA MET A 250 7.54 9.95 -2.56
C MET A 250 7.74 10.72 -3.87
N TYR A 251 6.65 11.10 -4.54
CA TYR A 251 6.70 11.60 -5.91
C TYR A 251 6.19 13.02 -6.08
N CYS A 252 5.24 13.45 -5.26
CA CYS A 252 4.57 14.72 -5.48
C CYS A 252 5.31 15.84 -4.78
N TYR A 253 5.70 16.85 -5.56
CA TYR A 253 6.22 18.09 -5.00
C TYR A 253 5.11 18.75 -4.18
N ASN A 254 5.21 18.62 -2.86
CA ASN A 254 4.39 19.33 -1.91
C ASN A 254 5.26 20.44 -1.34
N ASP A 255 4.89 21.71 -1.54
CA ASP A 255 5.52 22.79 -0.81
C ASP A 255 5.21 22.56 0.67
N TYR A 256 6.19 22.07 1.42
CA TYR A 256 6.06 21.68 2.83
C TYR A 256 5.55 22.80 3.75
N LYS A 257 5.34 24.01 3.21
CA LYS A 257 4.66 25.12 3.87
C LYS A 257 3.13 24.94 3.98
N GLU A 258 2.52 24.02 3.23
CA GLU A 258 1.08 23.72 3.29
C GLU A 258 0.72 22.57 4.26
N LYS A 259 1.47 22.49 5.36
CA LYS A 259 1.56 21.41 6.36
C LYS A 259 0.32 21.17 7.25
N PHE A 260 -0.90 21.43 6.78
CA PHE A 260 -2.10 21.39 7.64
C PHE A 260 -3.10 20.30 7.30
N CYS A 261 -2.71 19.19 6.67
CA CYS A 261 -3.61 18.04 6.53
C CYS A 261 -3.41 17.07 7.69
N ASN A 262 -4.18 17.24 8.77
CA ASN A 262 -3.99 16.52 10.05
C ASN A 262 -3.89 15.00 9.87
N SER A 263 -5.04 14.35 9.62
CA SER A 263 -5.12 12.89 9.38
C SER A 263 -5.09 12.56 7.89
N GLY A 264 -4.86 13.57 7.04
CA GLY A 264 -4.90 13.46 5.58
C GLY A 264 -3.54 13.65 4.93
N TYR A 265 -3.57 14.03 3.65
CA TYR A 265 -2.38 14.49 2.94
C TYR A 265 -2.75 15.55 1.91
N SER A 266 -1.75 16.36 1.56
CA SER A 266 -1.92 17.40 0.54
C SER A 266 -2.01 16.76 -0.85
N TYR A 267 -3.00 17.21 -1.61
CA TYR A 267 -3.20 16.83 -2.99
C TYR A 267 -3.25 18.09 -3.85
N ASN A 268 -2.31 18.17 -4.79
CA ASN A 268 -2.21 19.28 -5.72
C ASN A 268 -3.00 18.99 -6.99
N HIS A 269 -4.07 19.75 -7.22
CA HIS A 269 -4.81 19.74 -8.48
C HIS A 269 -4.56 21.05 -9.24
N GLY A 270 -3.44 21.10 -9.97
CA GLY A 270 -2.98 22.31 -10.64
C GLY A 270 -2.41 23.31 -9.64
N ASN A 271 -2.96 24.52 -9.56
CA ASN A 271 -2.50 25.58 -8.66
C ASN A 271 -3.21 25.57 -7.29
N PHE A 272 -4.05 24.58 -7.02
CA PHE A 272 -4.81 24.47 -5.77
C PHE A 272 -4.37 23.24 -5.00
N SER A 273 -4.03 23.47 -3.74
CA SER A 273 -3.73 22.46 -2.74
C SER A 273 -4.94 22.27 -1.84
N THR A 274 -5.41 21.03 -1.72
CA THR A 274 -6.47 20.64 -0.81
C THR A 274 -6.07 19.39 -0.04
N CYS A 275 -6.62 19.22 1.17
CA CYS A 275 -6.40 17.99 1.92
C CYS A 275 -7.36 16.90 1.44
N LEU A 276 -6.80 15.76 1.04
CA LEU A 276 -7.56 14.52 0.94
C LEU A 276 -7.66 13.92 2.34
N CYS A 277 -8.88 13.63 2.78
CA CYS A 277 -9.14 13.08 4.11
C CYS A 277 -9.46 11.59 4.03
N PRO A 278 -8.95 10.79 4.99
CA PRO A 278 -9.34 9.40 5.09
C PRO A 278 -10.82 9.29 5.43
N GLU A 279 -11.35 8.08 5.25
CA GLU A 279 -12.71 7.76 5.68
C GLU A 279 -12.89 8.07 7.18
N GLY A 280 -14.07 8.60 7.54
CA GLY A 280 -14.33 9.08 8.89
C GLY A 280 -13.78 10.46 9.22
N TYR A 281 -12.99 11.10 8.35
CA TYR A 281 -12.48 12.46 8.56
C TYR A 281 -12.99 13.44 7.48
N ALA A 282 -13.09 14.71 7.86
CA ALA A 282 -13.62 15.80 7.05
C ALA A 282 -13.02 17.16 7.42
N GLY A 283 -13.45 18.20 6.71
CA GLY A 283 -12.98 19.56 6.89
C GLY A 283 -11.77 19.88 6.01
N ARG A 284 -11.48 21.18 5.86
CA ARG A 284 -10.39 21.69 5.01
C ARG A 284 -9.03 21.06 5.31
N TYR A 285 -8.81 20.66 6.56
CA TYR A 285 -7.56 20.18 7.11
C TYR A 285 -7.69 18.77 7.70
N CYS A 286 -8.76 18.04 7.35
CA CYS A 286 -9.08 16.73 7.92
C CYS A 286 -9.14 16.74 9.45
N GLN A 287 -9.59 17.86 10.02
CA GLN A 287 -9.64 18.10 11.46
C GLN A 287 -10.97 17.69 12.11
N ILE A 288 -11.99 17.41 11.30
CA ILE A 288 -13.33 17.08 11.77
C ILE A 288 -13.48 15.56 11.66
N ILE A 289 -13.79 14.91 12.77
CA ILE A 289 -14.23 13.52 12.75
C ILE A 289 -15.71 13.50 12.35
N LYS A 290 -16.05 12.73 11.31
CA LYS A 290 -17.44 12.55 10.86
C LYS A 290 -18.19 11.75 11.92
N ASN A 291 -19.40 12.20 12.26
CA ASN A 291 -20.31 11.38 13.04
C ASN A 291 -20.69 10.16 12.21
N PHE A 292 -20.33 8.97 12.68
CA PHE A 292 -20.85 7.73 12.14
C PHE A 292 -22.25 7.50 12.70
N HIS A 293 -23.23 7.38 11.81
CA HIS A 293 -24.59 7.06 12.19
C HIS A 293 -24.99 5.77 11.49
N HIS A 294 -24.81 4.64 12.17
CA HIS A 294 -25.37 3.38 11.69
C HIS A 294 -26.87 3.39 12.04
N SER A 295 -27.75 3.27 11.05
CA SER A 295 -29.21 3.42 11.23
C SER A 295 -29.81 2.45 12.27
N ASN A 296 -29.10 1.36 12.56
CA ASN A 296 -29.53 0.31 13.48
C ASN A 296 -28.87 0.43 14.87
N CYS A 297 -27.99 1.42 15.10
CA CYS A 297 -27.31 1.58 16.38
C CYS A 297 -27.80 2.82 17.15
N PRO A 298 -28.07 2.71 18.47
CA PRO A 298 -28.49 3.83 19.30
C PRO A 298 -27.53 5.04 19.21
N PRO A 299 -28.04 6.29 19.22
CA PRO A 299 -27.21 7.50 19.15
C PRO A 299 -26.14 7.59 20.26
N GLU A 300 -26.40 6.98 21.42
CA GLU A 300 -25.54 7.01 22.60
C GLU A 300 -24.33 6.06 22.51
N LEU A 301 -24.33 5.10 21.57
CA LEU A 301 -23.18 4.24 21.23
C LEU A 301 -22.27 4.85 20.15
N ASN A 302 -22.70 5.94 19.51
CA ASN A 302 -21.95 6.67 18.49
C ASN A 302 -21.04 7.78 19.08
N ILE A 303 -20.71 7.71 20.37
CA ILE A 303 -19.84 8.71 21.01
C ILE A 303 -18.40 8.41 20.62
N ILE A 304 -17.98 9.01 19.50
CA ILE A 304 -16.57 9.26 19.25
C ILE A 304 -16.16 10.29 20.29
N ALA A 305 -15.51 9.83 21.36
CA ALA A 305 -14.89 10.73 22.32
C ALA A 305 -13.78 11.48 21.58
N ASN A 306 -14.10 12.69 21.10
CA ASN A 306 -13.10 13.65 20.66
C ASN A 306 -12.27 13.98 21.91
N ASN A 307 -11.16 13.29 22.11
CA ASN A 307 -10.14 13.77 23.01
C ASN A 307 -9.38 14.89 22.27
N PRO A 308 -9.49 16.17 22.66
CA PRO A 308 -8.74 17.23 21.99
C PRO A 308 -7.22 17.05 22.12
N GLU A 309 -6.76 16.21 23.05
CA GLU A 309 -5.36 15.92 23.31
C GLU A 309 -4.79 14.79 22.43
N TYR A 310 -5.64 13.84 22.01
CA TYR A 310 -5.28 12.72 21.14
C TYR A 310 -6.38 12.60 20.08
N LYS A 311 -6.08 12.92 18.82
CA LYS A 311 -7.02 12.83 17.66
C LYS A 311 -7.36 11.36 17.34
N GLU A 312 -7.84 10.63 18.33
CA GLU A 312 -8.13 9.20 18.29
C GLU A 312 -9.64 8.99 18.17
N MET A 313 -10.01 7.99 17.39
CA MET A 313 -11.38 7.49 17.30
C MET A 313 -11.44 6.19 18.10
N THR A 314 -12.12 6.22 19.25
CA THR A 314 -12.45 4.99 19.98
C THR A 314 -13.83 4.53 19.57
N LEU A 315 -13.93 3.39 18.89
CA LEU A 315 -15.20 2.70 18.65
C LEU A 315 -15.46 1.78 19.86
N ARG A 316 -16.58 2.00 20.56
CA ARG A 316 -17.09 1.02 21.52
C ARG A 316 -18.14 0.17 20.80
N ALA A 317 -17.78 -1.07 20.50
CA ALA A 317 -18.76 -2.09 20.13
C ALA A 317 -19.32 -2.69 21.43
N GLU A 318 -20.61 -2.50 21.68
CA GLU A 318 -21.31 -3.12 22.81
C GLU A 318 -22.56 -3.87 22.32
N ASP A 319 -22.45 -4.64 21.24
CA ASP A 319 -23.25 -5.84 20.95
C ASP A 319 -22.83 -6.47 19.62
N ASN A 320 -23.12 -7.76 19.41
CA ASN A 320 -22.78 -8.47 18.16
C ASN A 320 -23.50 -7.94 16.90
N ASN A 321 -24.36 -6.93 17.05
CA ASN A 321 -25.06 -6.22 15.98
C ASN A 321 -24.77 -4.70 15.95
N CYS A 322 -23.91 -4.20 16.87
CA CYS A 322 -23.41 -2.83 17.07
C CYS A 322 -22.15 -2.86 17.98
#